data_AF-A0AAV3SEE2-F1
#
_entry.id   AF-A0AAV3SEE2-F1
#
_cell.length_a   1.000
_cell.length_b   1.000
_cell.length_c   1.000
_cell.angle_alpha   90.00
_cell.angle_beta   90.00
_cell.angle_gamma   90.00
#
_symmetry.space_group_name_H-M   'P 1'
#
loop_
_entity.id
_entity.type
_entity.pdbx_description
1 polymer ?
#
loop_
_entity_poly.entity_id
_entity_poly.type
_entity_poly.pdbx_seq_one_letter_code
_entity_poly.pdbx_strand_id
1 'polypeptide(L)'
;MPETTYTDWVEYSHAQLRFVLETERGTPTRFLVQLEYCVDGGWQPVVHFDHNPEGTYGHDLTEEGLHMDIYRDGEQHLVREDFPPVELSNAPDYCESYIKTEASRLLRRYEQWHNLTTDR
;
A
#
# COMPACT_ATOMS: atom_id res chain seq x y z
N MET A 1 7.40 15.46 15.48
CA MET A 1 6.57 15.47 14.25
C MET A 1 5.21 14.91 14.59
N PRO A 2 4.10 15.44 14.08
CA PRO A 2 2.81 14.76 14.19
C PRO A 2 2.84 13.50 13.31
N GLU A 3 2.68 12.34 13.94
CA GLU A 3 2.48 11.06 13.29
C GLU A 3 0.98 10.79 13.22
N THR A 4 0.47 10.50 12.02
CA THR A 4 -0.91 10.01 11.84
C THR A 4 -0.82 8.57 11.37
N THR A 5 -1.23 7.65 12.24
CA THR A 5 -1.36 6.24 11.93
C THR A 5 -2.80 5.82 12.15
N TYR A 6 -3.43 5.25 11.13
CA TYR A 6 -4.74 4.63 11.28
C TYR A 6 -4.84 3.38 10.40
N THR A 7 -5.72 2.48 10.82
CA THR A 7 -6.13 1.32 10.03
C THR A 7 -7.60 1.52 9.70
N ASP A 8 -7.94 1.47 8.41
CA ASP A 8 -9.33 1.52 7.95
C ASP A 8 -9.72 0.17 7.37
N TRP A 9 -10.94 -0.27 7.72
CA TRP A 9 -11.48 -1.52 7.24
C TRP A 9 -12.01 -1.29 5.83
N VAL A 10 -11.42 -1.95 4.84
CA VAL A 10 -12.05 -2.08 3.53
C VAL A 10 -13.12 -3.18 3.67
N GLU A 11 -14.31 -3.03 3.07
CA GLU A 11 -15.39 -4.03 3.11
C GLU A 11 -14.99 -5.36 2.44
N TYR A 12 -14.11 -6.13 3.08
CA TYR A 12 -13.69 -7.49 2.77
C TYR A 12 -13.33 -8.14 4.11
N SER A 13 -13.99 -9.23 4.49
CA SER A 13 -13.84 -9.87 5.81
C SER A 13 -12.41 -10.29 6.17
N HIS A 14 -11.49 -10.31 5.20
CA HIS A 14 -10.10 -10.71 5.35
C HIS A 14 -9.10 -9.68 4.79
N ALA A 15 -9.50 -8.43 4.54
CA ALA A 15 -8.56 -7.41 4.08
C ALA A 15 -8.65 -6.11 4.88
N GLN A 16 -7.54 -5.39 4.98
CA GLN A 16 -7.48 -4.07 5.62
C GLN A 16 -6.56 -3.12 4.86
N LEU A 17 -6.79 -1.81 5.04
CA LEU A 17 -5.89 -0.78 4.59
C LEU A 17 -5.10 -0.26 5.78
N ARG A 18 -3.77 -0.41 5.73
CA ARG A 18 -2.85 0.18 6.69
C ARG A 18 -2.32 1.50 6.13
N PHE A 19 -2.50 2.57 6.89
CA PHE A 19 -2.06 3.92 6.51
C PHE A 19 -1.15 4.50 7.59
N VAL A 20 0.05 4.93 7.19
CA VAL A 20 1.02 5.63 8.04
C VAL A 20 1.43 6.90 7.31
N LEU A 21 1.41 8.03 8.00
CA LEU A 21 1.84 9.31 7.46
C LEU A 21 2.57 10.13 8.52
N GLU A 22 3.76 10.58 8.15
CA GLU A 22 4.55 11.56 8.87
C GLU A 22 4.70 12.81 8.00
N THR A 23 4.54 13.98 8.62
CA THR A 23 4.63 15.25 7.89
C THR A 23 5.53 16.25 8.61
N GLU A 24 6.18 17.10 7.81
CA GLU A 24 6.80 18.34 8.25
C GLU A 24 6.11 19.52 7.58
N ARG A 25 5.54 20.43 8.39
CA ARG A 25 4.81 21.63 7.89
C ARG A 25 3.73 21.28 6.84
N GLY A 26 3.08 20.13 6.98
CA GLY A 26 2.06 19.63 6.06
C GLY A 26 2.58 18.95 4.79
N THR A 27 3.90 18.86 4.61
CA THR A 27 4.52 18.08 3.52
C THR A 27 4.84 16.68 4.04
N PRO A 28 4.43 15.60 3.34
CA PRO A 28 4.83 14.25 3.69
C PRO A 28 6.35 14.11 3.71
N THR A 29 6.90 13.58 4.79
CA THR A 29 8.31 13.16 4.90
C THR A 29 8.44 11.65 4.88
N ARG A 30 7.38 10.95 5.28
CA ARG A 30 7.24 9.51 5.17
C ARG A 30 5.78 9.12 5.04
N PHE A 31 5.47 8.16 4.18
CA PHE A 31 4.17 7.51 4.21
C PHE A 31 4.26 6.02 3.84
N LEU A 32 3.24 5.26 4.26
CA LEU A 32 2.95 3.91 3.81
C LEU A 32 1.45 3.77 3.61
N VAL A 33 1.04 3.33 2.42
CA VAL A 33 -0.34 2.95 2.13
C VAL A 33 -0.32 1.50 1.64
N GLN A 34 -0.79 0.58 2.48
CA GLN A 34 -0.64 -0.85 2.26
C GLN A 34 -1.98 -1.58 2.35
N LEU A 35 -2.30 -2.35 1.31
CA LEU A 35 -3.39 -3.33 1.34
C LEU A 35 -2.87 -4.62 1.94
N GLU A 36 -3.54 -5.13 2.96
CA GLU A 36 -3.16 -6.36 3.66
C GLU A 36 -4.29 -7.40 3.57
N TYR A 37 -3.91 -8.68 3.59
CA TYR A 37 -4.83 -9.82 3.63
C TYR A 37 -4.53 -10.69 4.85
N CYS A 38 -5.57 -11.11 5.57
CA CYS A 38 -5.43 -11.99 6.73
C CYS A 38 -5.35 -13.46 6.29
N VAL A 39 -4.18 -14.07 6.45
CA VAL A 39 -3.92 -15.49 6.18
C VAL A 39 -3.47 -16.15 7.48
N ASP A 40 -4.15 -17.21 7.91
CA ASP A 40 -3.86 -17.96 9.15
C ASP A 40 -3.74 -17.07 10.41
N GLY A 41 -4.53 -15.98 10.46
CA GLY A 41 -4.53 -15.03 11.58
C GLY A 41 -3.43 -13.96 11.52
N GLY A 42 -2.61 -13.95 10.46
CA GLY A 42 -1.57 -12.95 10.22
C GLY A 42 -1.90 -12.05 9.02
N TRP A 43 -1.67 -10.74 9.17
CA TRP A 43 -1.78 -9.77 8.08
C TRP A 43 -0.55 -9.87 7.18
N GLN A 44 -0.79 -10.18 5.91
CA GLN A 44 0.24 -10.28 4.87
C GLN A 44 0.07 -9.12 3.88
N PRO A 45 1.17 -8.52 3.39
CA PRO A 45 1.08 -7.47 2.39
C PRO A 45 0.56 -8.04 1.06
N VAL A 46 -0.35 -7.31 0.40
CA VAL A 46 -0.83 -7.59 -0.95
C VAL A 46 -0.16 -6.65 -1.94
N VAL A 47 -0.24 -5.35 -1.64
CA VAL A 47 0.47 -4.27 -2.32
C VAL A 47 0.78 -3.15 -1.33
N HIS A 48 1.80 -2.34 -1.61
CA HIS A 48 1.91 -1.04 -0.97
C HIS A 48 2.47 0.05 -1.89
N PHE A 49 2.27 1.28 -1.45
CA PHE A 49 3.04 2.45 -1.85
C PHE A 49 3.71 3.02 -0.61
N ASP A 50 4.93 3.52 -0.75
CA ASP A 50 5.61 4.22 0.32
C ASP A 50 6.44 5.40 -0.20
N HIS A 51 6.86 6.22 0.76
CA HIS A 51 7.92 7.20 0.61
C HIS A 51 8.67 7.19 1.93
N ASN A 52 9.96 6.89 1.92
CA ASN A 52 10.81 6.86 3.10
C ASN A 52 12.30 7.02 2.70
N PRO A 53 12.72 8.19 2.21
CA PRO A 53 14.05 8.41 1.64
C PRO A 53 15.20 8.21 2.64
N GLU A 54 14.93 8.31 3.95
CA GLU A 54 15.92 8.06 5.01
C GLU A 54 16.00 6.56 5.40
N GLY A 55 15.10 5.72 4.91
CA GLY A 55 15.07 4.30 5.19
C GLY A 55 16.07 3.52 4.34
N THR A 56 16.77 2.56 4.96
CA THR A 56 17.73 1.67 4.25
C THR A 56 17.14 0.95 3.04
N TYR A 57 15.84 0.69 3.06
CA TYR A 57 15.07 0.06 1.98
C TYR A 57 13.81 0.86 1.65
N GLY A 58 13.81 2.17 1.95
CA GLY A 58 12.67 3.03 1.67
C GLY A 58 12.79 3.67 0.30
N HIS A 59 11.65 4.07 -0.24
CA HIS A 59 11.57 4.65 -1.58
C HIS A 59 11.57 6.17 -1.57
N ASP A 60 12.19 6.79 -2.58
CA ASP A 60 12.07 8.23 -2.81
C ASP A 60 11.22 8.53 -4.04
N LEU A 61 9.91 8.69 -3.81
CA LEU A 61 8.94 9.13 -4.82
C LEU A 61 9.40 10.34 -5.64
N THR A 62 10.20 11.27 -5.10
CA THR A 62 10.61 12.48 -5.81
C THR A 62 11.67 12.23 -6.88
N GLU A 63 12.42 11.14 -6.75
CA GLU A 63 13.47 10.72 -7.67
C GLU A 63 13.05 9.51 -8.51
N GLU A 64 12.35 8.54 -7.90
CA GLU A 64 11.93 7.28 -8.51
C GLU A 64 10.58 7.39 -9.23
N GLY A 65 9.76 8.39 -8.86
CA GLY A 65 8.36 8.45 -9.24
C GLY A 65 7.50 7.47 -8.44
N LEU A 66 6.18 7.59 -8.60
CA LEU A 66 5.24 6.73 -7.90
C LEU A 66 5.26 5.32 -8.47
N HIS A 67 5.48 4.32 -7.62
CA HIS A 67 5.36 2.92 -7.98
C HIS A 67 4.67 2.12 -6.88
N MET A 68 4.11 0.98 -7.25
CA MET A 68 3.41 0.08 -6.35
C MET A 68 4.15 -1.25 -6.28
N ASP A 69 4.57 -1.61 -5.08
CA ASP A 69 5.12 -2.91 -4.81
C ASP A 69 4.02 -3.94 -4.66
N ILE A 70 4.22 -5.09 -5.29
CA ILE A 70 3.28 -6.19 -5.34
C ILE A 70 3.90 -7.39 -4.65
N TYR A 71 3.22 -7.91 -3.64
CA TYR A 71 3.70 -9.01 -2.83
C TYR A 71 3.09 -10.34 -3.25
N ARG A 72 3.87 -11.41 -3.05
CA ARG A 72 3.46 -12.81 -3.17
C ARG A 72 4.31 -13.64 -2.22
N ASP A 73 3.68 -14.55 -1.50
CA ASP A 73 4.35 -15.49 -0.59
C ASP A 73 5.20 -14.77 0.49
N GLY A 74 4.76 -13.58 0.90
CA GLY A 74 5.45 -12.74 1.90
C GLY A 74 6.63 -11.92 1.36
N GLU A 75 6.96 -12.06 0.07
CA GLU A 75 8.08 -11.37 -0.57
C GLU A 75 7.59 -10.42 -1.67
N GLN A 76 8.37 -9.38 -1.95
CA GLN A 76 8.11 -8.49 -3.08
C GLN A 76 8.29 -9.30 -4.38
N HIS A 77 7.24 -9.37 -5.18
CA HIS A 77 7.18 -10.17 -6.40
C HIS A 77 7.40 -9.33 -7.65
N LEU A 78 6.77 -8.14 -7.71
CA LEU A 78 6.80 -7.24 -8.86
C LEU A 78 6.70 -5.79 -8.39
N VAL A 79 7.24 -4.88 -9.18
CA VAL A 79 7.05 -3.42 -9.06
C VAL A 79 6.21 -2.95 -10.23
N ARG A 80 5.26 -2.06 -9.99
CA ARG A 80 4.48 -1.42 -11.03
C ARG A 80 4.77 0.08 -11.06
N GLU A 81 5.21 0.60 -12.21
CA GLU A 81 5.70 1.99 -12.34
C GLU A 81 4.85 2.82 -13.33
N ASP A 82 3.77 2.25 -13.86
CA ASP A 82 2.88 2.88 -14.86
C ASP A 82 1.88 3.86 -14.23
N PHE A 83 2.35 4.69 -13.30
CA PHE A 83 1.56 5.73 -12.64
C PHE A 83 1.82 7.10 -13.29
N PRO A 84 0.81 7.99 -13.31
CA PRO A 84 1.05 9.37 -13.66
C PRO A 84 2.02 10.01 -12.64
N PRO A 85 2.74 11.09 -13.01
CA PRO A 85 3.44 11.90 -12.03
C PRO A 85 2.47 12.40 -10.95
N VAL A 86 2.83 12.18 -9.68
CA VAL A 86 2.06 12.63 -8.53
C VAL A 86 2.97 13.45 -7.63
N GLU A 87 2.55 14.66 -7.28
CA GLU A 87 3.27 15.51 -6.32
C GLU A 87 3.27 14.85 -4.95
N LEU A 88 4.40 14.92 -4.23
CA LEU A 88 4.57 14.28 -2.91
C LEU A 88 3.45 14.66 -1.92
N SER A 89 3.00 15.93 -1.94
CA SER A 89 1.92 16.40 -1.07
C SER A 89 0.57 15.70 -1.30
N ASN A 90 0.35 15.18 -2.51
CA ASN A 90 -0.90 14.52 -2.91
C ASN A 90 -0.76 12.99 -2.95
N ALA A 91 0.46 12.47 -2.80
CA ALA A 91 0.75 11.05 -2.96
C ALA A 91 -0.01 10.15 -1.96
N PRO A 92 -0.10 10.45 -0.66
CA PRO A 92 -0.83 9.59 0.28
C PRO A 92 -2.31 9.39 -0.12
N ASP A 93 -3.01 10.48 -0.41
CA ASP A 93 -4.43 10.47 -0.80
C ASP A 93 -4.66 9.76 -2.13
N TYR A 94 -3.75 9.97 -3.10
CA TYR A 94 -3.78 9.28 -4.38
C TYR A 94 -3.63 7.77 -4.19
N CYS A 95 -2.65 7.32 -3.40
CA CYS A 95 -2.37 5.92 -3.15
C CYS A 95 -3.54 5.21 -2.44
N GLU A 96 -4.12 5.86 -1.43
CA GLU A 96 -5.29 5.36 -0.73
C GLU A 96 -6.48 5.21 -1.69
N SER A 97 -6.77 6.25 -2.48
CA SER A 97 -7.87 6.24 -3.45
C SER A 97 -7.67 5.17 -4.51
N TYR A 98 -6.42 4.98 -4.96
CA TYR A 98 -6.06 3.96 -5.93
C TYR A 98 -6.33 2.56 -5.38
N ILE A 99 -5.81 2.25 -4.18
CA ILE A 99 -6.00 0.94 -3.55
C ILE A 99 -7.48 0.68 -3.29
N LYS A 100 -8.23 1.65 -2.75
CA LYS A 100 -9.67 1.49 -2.50
C LYS A 100 -10.45 1.21 -3.80
N THR A 101 -10.10 1.90 -4.89
CA THR A 101 -10.71 1.69 -6.22
C THR A 101 -10.39 0.30 -6.80
N GLU A 102 -9.16 -0.16 -6.62
CA GLU A 102 -8.64 -1.37 -7.27
C GLU A 102 -8.66 -2.61 -6.37
N ALA A 103 -9.13 -2.46 -5.13
CA ALA A 103 -9.09 -3.48 -4.08
C ALA A 103 -9.63 -4.82 -4.57
N SER A 104 -10.80 -4.85 -5.23
CA SER A 104 -11.37 -6.11 -5.71
C SER A 104 -10.46 -6.86 -6.69
N ARG A 105 -9.76 -6.14 -7.57
CA ARG A 105 -8.86 -6.74 -8.58
C ARG A 105 -7.57 -7.22 -7.91
N LEU A 106 -7.00 -6.41 -7.02
CA LEU A 106 -5.78 -6.73 -6.29
C LEU A 106 -5.98 -7.95 -5.38
N LEU A 107 -7.08 -7.98 -4.63
CA LEU A 107 -7.43 -9.09 -3.73
C LEU A 107 -7.72 -10.38 -4.51
N ARG A 108 -8.49 -10.31 -5.61
CA ARG A 108 -8.74 -11.50 -6.44
C ARG A 108 -7.46 -12.11 -7.00
N ARG A 109 -6.52 -11.29 -7.44
CA ARG A 109 -5.20 -11.76 -7.89
C ARG A 109 -4.44 -12.46 -6.77
N TYR A 110 -4.41 -11.84 -5.59
CA TYR A 110 -3.76 -12.42 -4.41
C TYR A 110 -4.38 -13.76 -4.03
N GLU A 111 -5.70 -13.83 -3.89
CA GLU A 111 -6.45 -15.06 -3.61
C GLU A 111 -6.12 -16.18 -4.63
N GLN A 112 -6.06 -15.85 -5.92
CA GLN A 112 -5.70 -16.80 -6.97
C GLN A 112 -4.27 -17.33 -6.86
N TRP A 113 -3.29 -16.45 -6.58
CA TRP A 113 -1.91 -16.88 -6.37
C TRP A 113 -1.73 -17.80 -5.17
N HIS A 114 -2.57 -17.62 -4.15
CA HIS A 114 -2.51 -18.34 -2.89
C HIS A 114 -3.54 -19.48 -2.75
N ASN A 115 -4.32 -19.75 -3.81
CA ASN A 115 -5.42 -20.73 -3.80
C ASN A 115 -6.41 -20.54 -2.62
N LEU A 116 -6.69 -19.29 -2.27
CA LEU A 116 -7.63 -18.96 -1.20
C LEU A 116 -9.06 -18.99 -1.77
N THR A 117 -9.91 -19.87 -1.23
CA THR A 117 -11.36 -19.84 -1.46
C THR A 117 -12.01 -18.94 -0.44
N THR A 118 -12.39 -17.74 -0.85
CA THR A 118 -13.38 -16.94 -0.13
C THR A 118 -14.75 -17.15 -0.76
N ASP A 119 -15.66 -17.76 -0.01
CA ASP A 119 -17.10 -17.66 -0.29
C ASP A 119 -17.47 -16.17 -0.19
N ARG A 120 -17.61 -15.49 -1.34
CA ARG A 120 -18.04 -14.09 -1.43
C ARG A 120 -19.56 -14.01 -1.55
#